data_AF-A0A383BQF1-F1
#
_entry.id   AF-A0A383BQF1-F1
#
_cell.length_a   1.000
_cell.length_b   1.000
_cell.length_c   1.000
_cell.angle_alpha   90.00
_cell.angle_beta   90.00
_cell.angle_gamma   90.00
#
_symmetry.space_group_name_H-M   'P 1'
#
loop_
_entity.id
_entity.type
_entity.pdbx_description
1 polymer ?
#
loop_
_entity_poly.entity_id
_entity_poly.type
_entity_poly.pdbx_seq_one_letter_code
_entity_poly.pdbx_strand_id
1 'polypeptide(L)' 'VANINLFMYVPVENNGDIAIAPGVSKAGDYVDLRAEIDVLAVLSNCPEALNNAAGGAPTPIRVIVYTL' A
#
# COMPACT_ATOMS: atom_id res chain seq x y z
N VAL A 1 -13.95 1.81 -8.05
CA VAL A 1 -12.73 2.39 -8.66
C VAL A 1 -11.55 1.58 -8.13
N ALA A 2 -10.61 1.17 -8.97
CA ALA A 2 -9.42 0.45 -8.53
C ALA A 2 -8.33 1.44 -8.10
N ASN A 3 -7.81 1.29 -6.90
CA ASN A 3 -6.65 2.02 -6.39
C ASN A 3 -5.38 1.14 -6.49
N ILE A 4 -4.21 1.77 -6.38
CA ILE A 4 -2.96 1.04 -6.17
C ILE A 4 -2.81 0.83 -4.65
N ASN A 5 -2.74 -0.43 -4.22
CA ASN A 5 -2.54 -0.78 -2.82
C ASN A 5 -1.05 -0.94 -2.52
N LEU A 6 -0.39 0.17 -2.17
CA LEU A 6 1.02 0.15 -1.78
C LEU A 6 1.20 -0.73 -0.53
N PHE A 7 2.26 -1.53 -0.51
CA PHE A 7 2.65 -2.46 0.57
C PHE A 7 1.68 -3.63 0.87
N MET A 8 0.52 -3.70 0.21
CA MET A 8 -0.38 -4.85 0.32
C MET A 8 0.20 -6.04 -0.44
N TYR A 9 0.19 -7.23 0.19
CA TYR A 9 0.68 -8.46 -0.42
C TYR A 9 -0.48 -9.43 -0.68
N VAL A 10 -0.79 -9.64 -1.96
CA VAL A 10 -1.85 -10.54 -2.44
C VAL A 10 -1.25 -11.45 -3.52
N PRO A 11 -0.57 -12.56 -3.14
CA PRO A 11 -0.05 -13.49 -4.12
C PRO A 11 -1.19 -14.17 -4.89
N VAL A 12 -0.92 -14.46 -6.16
CA VAL A 12 -1.77 -15.32 -6.99
C VAL A 12 -1.09 -16.68 -7.05
N GLU A 13 -1.77 -17.69 -6.53
CA GLU A 13 -1.28 -19.06 -6.50
C GLU A 13 -1.39 -19.73 -7.88
N ASN A 14 -0.68 -20.83 -8.10
CA ASN A 14 -0.67 -21.55 -9.40
C ASN A 14 -2.04 -22.06 -9.83
N ASN A 15 -2.96 -22.29 -8.88
CA ASN A 15 -4.33 -22.70 -9.13
C ASN A 15 -5.30 -21.51 -9.35
N GLY A 16 -4.79 -20.27 -9.28
CA GLY A 16 -5.57 -19.04 -9.45
C GLY A 16 -6.17 -18.48 -8.17
N ASP A 17 -5.96 -19.12 -7.01
CA ASP A 17 -6.42 -18.59 -5.74
C ASP A 17 -5.64 -17.33 -5.34
N ILE A 18 -6.29 -16.46 -4.56
CA ILE A 18 -5.69 -15.27 -3.97
C ILE A 18 -5.98 -15.22 -2.48
N ALA A 19 -5.04 -14.68 -1.72
CA ALA A 19 -5.22 -14.45 -0.30
C ALA A 19 -4.59 -13.11 0.11
N ILE A 20 -5.19 -12.45 1.11
CA ILE A 20 -4.54 -11.32 1.78
C ILE A 20 -3.50 -11.89 2.73
N ALA A 21 -2.27 -11.97 2.26
CA ALA A 21 -1.15 -12.50 3.01
C ALA A 21 -0.53 -11.42 3.92
N PRO A 22 0.23 -11.82 4.97
CA PRO A 22 0.99 -10.88 5.77
C PRO A 22 1.89 -9.99 4.92
N GLY A 23 1.84 -8.68 5.17
CA GLY A 23 2.70 -7.71 4.49
C GLY A 23 4.19 -8.02 4.71
N VAL A 24 5.00 -7.78 3.68
CA VAL A 24 6.45 -8.02 3.71
C VAL A 24 7.26 -6.75 4.01
N SER A 25 6.61 -5.58 3.98
CA SER A 25 7.23 -4.29 4.28
C SER A 25 7.51 -4.12 5.77
N LYS A 26 8.50 -3.29 6.09
CA LYS A 26 8.87 -2.88 7.45
C LYS A 26 8.87 -1.36 7.61
N ALA A 27 8.89 -0.89 8.86
CA ALA A 27 9.00 0.53 9.16
C ALA A 27 10.24 1.14 8.48
N GLY A 28 10.04 2.23 7.74
CA GLY A 28 11.09 2.92 6.98
C GLY A 28 11.18 2.50 5.51
N ASP A 29 10.53 1.42 5.09
CA ASP A 29 10.34 1.17 3.66
C ASP A 29 9.48 2.28 3.06
N TYR A 30 9.80 2.70 1.83
CA TYR A 30 9.12 3.78 1.15
C TYR A 30 8.99 3.49 -0.35
N VAL A 31 8.03 4.18 -0.97
CA VAL A 31 7.91 4.29 -2.41
C VAL A 31 8.10 5.76 -2.76
N ASP A 32 8.99 6.02 -3.71
CA ASP A 32 9.19 7.34 -4.28
C ASP A 32 8.56 7.38 -5.68
N LEU A 33 7.78 8.43 -5.95
CA LEU A 33 6.99 8.56 -7.17
C LEU A 33 7.27 9.92 -7.80
N ARG A 34 7.64 9.90 -9.08
CA ARG A 34 7.75 11.11 -9.90
C ARG A 34 6.42 11.40 -10.58
N ALA A 35 5.92 12.62 -10.40
CA ALA A 35 4.83 13.14 -11.22
C ALA A 35 5.37 13.51 -12.62
N GLU A 36 5.04 12.72 -13.64
CA GLU A 36 5.45 12.97 -15.04
C GLU A 36 4.65 14.11 -15.70
N ILE A 37 3.51 14.45 -15.10
CA ILE A 37 2.58 15.52 -15.51
C ILE A 37 1.97 16.14 -14.25
N ASP A 38 1.18 17.20 -14.40
CA ASP A 38 0.37 17.73 -13.30
C ASP A 38 -0.67 16.68 -12.85
N VAL A 39 -0.66 16.35 -11.56
CA VAL A 39 -1.50 15.27 -10.98
C VAL A 39 -2.23 15.72 -9.73
N LEU A 40 -3.41 15.14 -9.51
CA LEU A 40 -4.10 15.14 -8.22
C LEU A 40 -3.93 13.76 -7.57
N ALA A 41 -3.09 13.67 -6.54
CA ALA A 41 -2.89 12.45 -5.78
C ALA A 41 -3.85 12.40 -4.58
N VAL A 42 -4.46 11.23 -4.35
CA VAL A 42 -5.28 10.95 -3.17
C VAL A 42 -4.72 9.71 -2.50
N LEU A 43 -4.44 9.80 -1.20
CA LEU A 43 -3.96 8.69 -0.40
C LEU A 43 -4.95 8.39 0.72
N SER A 44 -5.25 7.10 0.92
CA SER A 44 -6.02 6.61 2.04
C SER A 44 -5.15 5.66 2.85
N ASN A 45 -4.99 5.92 4.16
CA ASN A 45 -4.39 4.94 5.06
C ASN A 45 -5.45 3.88 5.38
N CYS A 46 -5.33 2.69 4.79
CA CYS A 46 -6.33 1.63 4.89
C CYS A 46 -6.61 1.28 6.37
N PRO A 47 -7.85 1.39 6.86
CA PRO A 47 -8.17 1.17 8.28
C PRO A 47 -8.40 -0.31 8.63
N GLU A 48 -8.18 -1.23 7.69
CA GLU A 48 -8.53 -2.65 7.82
C GLU A 48 -7.78 -3.30 8.98
N ALA A 49 -8.54 -3.80 9.96
CA ALA A 49 -8.01 -4.42 11.16
C ALA A 49 -8.45 -5.88 11.32
N LEU A 50 -9.31 -6.40 10.43
CA LEU A 50 -9.90 -7.74 10.56
C LEU A 50 -9.18 -8.78 9.71
N ASN A 51 -8.18 -8.37 8.93
CA ASN A 51 -7.32 -9.27 8.15
C ASN A 51 -5.87 -8.73 8.07
N ASN A 52 -5.04 -9.42 7.28
CA ASN A 52 -3.61 -9.14 7.19
C ASN A 52 -3.24 -7.89 6.36
N ALA A 53 -4.19 -7.20 5.73
CA ALA A 53 -3.91 -6.10 4.79
C ALA A 53 -3.10 -4.97 5.42
N ALA A 54 -3.32 -4.69 6.70
CA ALA A 54 -2.54 -3.72 7.50
C ALA A 54 -1.98 -4.35 8.79
N GLY A 55 -1.81 -5.68 8.82
CA GLY A 55 -1.27 -6.40 9.97
C GLY A 55 -2.16 -6.41 11.23
N GLY A 56 -3.47 -6.16 11.08
CA GLY A 56 -4.45 -6.16 12.19
C GLY A 56 -4.37 -4.96 13.14
N ALA A 57 -3.36 -4.10 13.01
CA ALA A 57 -3.19 -2.88 13.80
C ALA A 57 -2.57 -1.79 12.91
N PRO A 58 -3.39 -1.06 12.12
CA PRO A 58 -2.89 -0.06 11.20
C PRO A 58 -1.99 0.97 11.88
N THR A 59 -0.87 1.30 11.25
CA THR A 59 0.11 2.27 11.76
C THR A 59 0.04 3.58 10.97
N PRO A 60 0.55 4.70 11.51
CA PRO A 60 0.62 5.95 10.77
C PRO A 60 1.54 5.85 9.54
N ILE A 61 1.13 6.45 8.44
CA ILE A 61 1.96 6.63 7.24
C ILE A 61 2.45 8.08 7.14
N ARG A 62 3.53 8.29 6.39
CA ARG A 62 4.07 9.63 6.08
C ARG A 62 4.03 9.88 4.59
N VAL A 63 3.56 11.06 4.21
CA VAL A 63 3.59 11.56 2.84
C VAL A 63 4.48 12.79 2.80
N ILE A 64 5.40 12.83 1.84
CA ILE A 64 6.27 13.98 1.60
C ILE A 64 6.09 14.37 0.14
N VAL A 65 5.77 15.63 -0.11
CA VAL A 65 5.74 16.22 -1.45
C VAL A 65 6.92 17.15 -1.55
N TYR A 66 7.78 16.93 -2.54
CA TYR A 66 8.99 17.70 -2.74
C TYR A 66 9.29 17.88 -4.23
N THR A 67 10.13 18.86 -4.52
CA THR A 67 10.76 19.05 -5.82
C THR A 67 12.20 18.54 -5.75
N LEU A 68 12.73 18.09 -6.89
CA LEU A 68 14.14 17.75 -7.03
C LEU A 68 15.05 18.98 -6.83
#